data_AF-A0A814YIR9-F1
#
_entry.id   AF-A0A814YIR9-F1
#
_cell.length_a   1.000
_cell.length_b   1.000
_cell.length_c   1.000
_cell.angle_alpha   90.00
_cell.angle_beta   90.00
_cell.angle_gamma   90.00
#
_symmetry.space_group_name_H-M   'P 1'
#
loop_
_entity.id
_entity.type
_entity.pdbx_description
1 polymer ?
#
loop_
_entity_poly.entity_id
_entity_poly.type
_entity_poly.pdbx_seq_one_letter_code
_entity_poly.pdbx_strand_id
1 'polypeptide(L)'
;MYPRKYRLADPLDVNQREKLFQSTSSKSRNDKATVTSTPRWWLVLPCLTLIILIQSSDPLLMNDFIIRHYERRYGFDTSPGSQHKDCIKSQRTTSSSQSYWQFYSNDQNHPDYSKVQQDAASFHTKNSLVGLIPAGLTFILLGANCDHIGRRPLIILPLIGKIIWYSSMLIIVHRDLSDTWILSARALDSIFGSGGLIMLGALAYVTDCTNTSNRPRAFLLTEAIMFLARIIPVLAIGIWLR
;
A
#
# COMPACT_ATOMS: atom_id res chain seq x y z
N MET A 1 37.22 28.79 12.05
CA MET A 1 36.25 28.63 10.95
C MET A 1 35.69 30.02 10.63
N TYR A 2 36.18 30.68 9.58
CA TYR A 2 35.83 32.07 9.25
C TYR A 2 34.53 32.14 8.44
N PRO A 3 33.62 33.10 8.71
CA PRO A 3 32.42 33.28 7.90
C PRO A 3 32.76 33.97 6.56
N ARG A 4 32.32 33.37 5.44
CA ARG A 4 32.38 33.99 4.11
C ARG A 4 31.47 35.22 4.09
N LYS A 5 32.05 36.40 3.88
CA LYS A 5 31.30 37.63 3.55
C LYS A 5 30.69 37.47 2.16
N TYR A 6 29.36 37.49 2.08
CA TYR A 6 28.64 37.61 0.81
C TYR A 6 28.81 39.05 0.30
N ARG A 7 29.51 39.20 -0.82
CA ARG A 7 29.65 40.46 -1.54
C ARG A 7 28.37 40.64 -2.37
N LEU A 8 27.52 41.60 -2.00
CA LEU A 8 26.37 42.02 -2.80
C LEU A 8 26.88 42.49 -4.17
N ALA A 9 26.30 41.96 -5.24
CA ALA A 9 26.62 42.38 -6.60
C ALA A 9 26.11 43.81 -6.85
N ASP A 10 26.91 44.60 -7.56
CA ASP A 10 26.56 45.98 -7.90
C ASP A 10 25.28 46.04 -8.76
N PRO A 11 24.44 47.07 -8.61
CA PRO A 11 23.21 47.22 -9.38
C PRO A 11 23.54 47.36 -10.88
N LEU A 12 23.07 46.40 -11.67
CA LEU A 12 23.19 46.41 -13.13
C LEU A 12 22.56 47.68 -13.73
N ASP A 13 23.34 48.34 -14.60
CA ASP A 13 22.95 49.51 -15.38
C ASP A 13 21.69 49.22 -16.24
N VAL A 14 20.83 50.21 -16.40
CA VAL A 14 19.52 50.11 -17.06
C VAL A 14 19.68 49.62 -18.52
N ASN A 15 20.74 50.05 -19.19
CA ASN A 15 21.08 49.62 -20.55
C ASN A 15 21.49 48.14 -20.64
N GLN A 16 22.08 47.57 -19.59
CA GLN A 16 22.41 46.14 -19.52
C GLN A 16 21.16 45.30 -19.24
N ARG A 17 20.19 45.82 -18.47
CA ARG A 17 18.90 45.15 -18.25
C ARG A 17 18.10 45.03 -19.55
N GLU A 18 18.05 46.07 -20.37
CA GLU A 18 17.33 46.02 -21.65
C GLU A 18 17.96 45.04 -22.65
N LYS A 19 19.30 44.96 -22.72
CA LYS A 19 20.00 43.98 -23.56
C LYS A 19 19.76 42.54 -23.11
N LEU A 20 19.68 42.29 -21.80
CA LEU A 20 19.31 40.97 -21.26
C LEU A 20 17.84 40.60 -21.56
N PHE A 21 16.92 41.56 -21.49
CA PHE A 21 15.51 41.37 -21.84
C PHE A 21 15.31 41.13 -23.35
N GLN A 22 16.06 41.82 -24.22
CA GLN A 22 15.99 41.59 -25.67
C GLN A 22 16.65 40.26 -26.07
N SER A 23 17.73 39.86 -25.38
CA SER A 23 18.37 38.55 -25.56
C SER A 23 17.48 37.38 -25.13
N THR A 24 16.61 37.53 -24.12
CA THR A 24 15.69 36.48 -23.70
C THR A 24 14.45 36.41 -24.59
N SER A 25 13.99 37.54 -25.13
CA SER A 25 12.83 37.59 -26.04
C SER A 25 13.11 36.96 -27.41
N SER A 26 14.31 37.17 -27.99
CA SER A 26 14.65 36.61 -29.30
C SER A 26 14.96 35.11 -29.27
N LYS A 27 15.38 34.56 -28.12
CA LYS A 27 15.70 33.13 -27.98
C LYS A 27 14.47 32.23 -27.80
N SER A 28 13.30 32.81 -27.53
CA SER A 28 12.06 32.05 -27.29
C SER A 28 11.28 31.69 -28.56
N ARG A 29 11.66 32.19 -29.75
CA ARG A 29 10.84 32.04 -30.97
C ARG A 29 11.21 30.85 -31.86
N ASN A 30 12.38 30.22 -31.67
CA ASN A 30 12.87 29.14 -32.52
C ASN A 30 12.81 27.73 -31.94
N ASP A 31 12.35 27.53 -30.70
CA ASP A 31 12.22 26.19 -30.10
C ASP A 31 10.82 25.57 -30.31
N LYS A 32 10.20 25.85 -31.46
CA LYS A 32 9.06 25.06 -31.96
C LYS A 32 9.57 23.94 -32.86
N ALA A 33 10.46 23.12 -32.32
CA ALA A 33 10.80 21.82 -32.89
C ALA A 33 10.27 20.74 -31.93
N THR A 34 9.18 20.14 -32.37
CA THR A 34 8.56 18.92 -31.89
C THR A 34 9.57 17.83 -31.53
N VAL A 35 9.84 17.67 -30.24
CA VAL A 35 10.17 16.36 -29.67
C VAL A 35 9.19 16.15 -28.53
N THR A 36 8.08 15.47 -28.81
CA THR A 36 7.24 14.85 -27.78
C THR A 36 8.03 13.70 -27.17
N SER A 37 9.12 14.04 -26.46
CA SER A 37 9.77 13.10 -25.56
C SER A 37 8.73 12.80 -24.50
N THR A 38 8.23 11.56 -24.48
CA THR A 38 7.41 11.09 -23.37
C THR A 38 8.12 11.45 -22.08
N PRO A 39 7.41 12.08 -21.12
CA PRO A 39 8.08 12.59 -19.96
C PRO A 39 8.56 11.39 -19.13
N ARG A 40 9.86 11.36 -18.83
CA ARG A 40 10.59 10.20 -18.27
C ARG A 40 9.94 9.57 -17.02
N TRP A 41 9.12 10.32 -16.29
CA TRP A 41 8.38 9.84 -15.13
C TRP A 41 7.36 8.74 -15.46
N TRP A 42 6.85 8.67 -16.70
CA TRP A 42 5.92 7.60 -17.14
C TRP A 42 6.56 6.21 -17.12
N LEU A 43 7.88 6.10 -17.25
CA LEU A 43 8.56 4.80 -17.23
C LEU A 43 8.60 4.18 -15.82
N VAL A 44 8.48 4.98 -14.78
CA VAL A 44 8.55 4.51 -13.37
C VAL A 44 7.18 4.23 -12.79
N LEU A 45 6.15 4.85 -13.37
CA LEU A 45 4.77 4.70 -12.93
C LEU A 45 4.28 3.24 -12.90
N PRO A 46 4.51 2.38 -13.92
CA PRO A 46 4.09 0.98 -13.89
C PRO A 46 4.68 0.19 -12.72
N CYS A 47 5.95 0.45 -12.40
CA CYS A 47 6.63 -0.21 -11.28
C CYS A 47 6.03 0.25 -9.95
N LEU A 48 5.81 1.55 -9.77
CA LEU A 48 5.17 2.11 -8.57
C LEU A 48 3.75 1.57 -8.39
N THR A 49 2.96 1.50 -9.46
CA THR A 49 1.60 0.96 -9.40
C THR A 49 1.59 -0.52 -9.05
N LEU A 50 2.55 -1.31 -9.56
CA LEU A 50 2.67 -2.73 -9.23
C LEU A 50 3.04 -2.92 -7.75
N ILE A 51 3.94 -2.10 -7.21
CA ILE A 51 4.30 -2.14 -5.79
C ILE A 51 3.09 -1.82 -4.91
N ILE A 52 2.30 -0.80 -5.28
CA ILE A 52 1.11 -0.40 -4.53
C ILE A 52 0.01 -1.45 -4.63
N LEU A 53 -0.15 -2.07 -5.80
CA LEU A 53 -1.07 -3.18 -6.02
C LEU A 53 -0.77 -4.32 -5.04
N ILE A 54 0.50 -4.74 -4.95
CA ILE A 54 0.95 -5.77 -4.01
C ILE A 54 0.59 -5.38 -2.58
N GLN A 55 0.91 -4.15 -2.15
CA GLN A 55 0.60 -3.69 -0.79
C GLN A 55 -0.88 -3.63 -0.47
N SER A 56 -1.74 -3.29 -1.44
CA SER A 56 -3.19 -3.26 -1.22
C SER A 56 -3.82 -4.63 -1.02
N SER A 57 -3.14 -5.72 -1.40
CA SER A 57 -3.62 -7.09 -1.18
C SER A 57 -3.42 -7.59 0.26
N ASP A 58 -2.48 -6.99 1.01
CA ASP A 58 -2.12 -7.41 2.38
C ASP A 58 -3.30 -7.54 3.35
N PRO A 59 -4.14 -6.50 3.56
CA PRO A 59 -5.23 -6.60 4.54
C PRO A 59 -6.28 -7.64 4.12
N LEU A 60 -6.48 -7.86 2.82
CA LEU A 60 -7.45 -8.83 2.30
C LEU A 60 -6.99 -10.26 2.57
N LEU A 61 -5.75 -10.56 2.17
CA LEU A 61 -5.14 -11.87 2.38
C LEU A 61 -5.02 -12.19 3.87
N MET A 62 -4.63 -11.19 4.67
CA MET A 62 -4.55 -11.35 6.12
C MET A 62 -5.93 -11.62 6.74
N ASN A 63 -6.97 -10.91 6.31
CA ASN A 63 -8.29 -11.10 6.88
C ASN A 63 -8.82 -12.52 6.64
N ASP A 64 -8.73 -13.03 5.40
CA ASP A 64 -9.13 -14.40 5.06
C ASP A 64 -8.29 -15.44 5.82
N PHE A 65 -6.96 -15.23 5.90
CA PHE A 65 -6.08 -16.12 6.64
C PHE A 65 -6.43 -16.18 8.14
N ILE A 66 -6.62 -15.02 8.78
CA ILE A 66 -6.92 -14.93 10.22
C ILE A 66 -8.27 -15.54 10.55
N ILE A 67 -9.31 -15.29 9.74
CA ILE A 67 -10.63 -15.90 9.92
C ILE A 67 -10.50 -17.43 9.86
N ARG A 68 -9.86 -17.97 8.82
CA ARG A 68 -9.66 -19.43 8.69
C ARG A 68 -8.82 -20.03 9.81
N HIS A 69 -7.83 -19.28 10.30
CA HIS A 69 -7.00 -19.70 11.43
C HIS A 69 -7.83 -19.83 12.71
N TYR A 70 -8.65 -18.82 13.03
CA TYR A 70 -9.55 -18.87 14.19
C TYR A 70 -10.67 -19.91 14.01
N GLU A 71 -11.23 -20.06 12.81
CA GLU A 71 -12.22 -21.11 12.51
C GLU A 71 -11.67 -22.50 12.82
N ARG A 72 -10.45 -22.82 12.36
CA ARG A 72 -9.78 -24.08 12.73
C ARG A 72 -9.57 -24.21 14.24
N ARG A 73 -9.19 -23.13 14.92
CA ARG A 73 -8.94 -23.14 16.37
C ARG A 73 -10.20 -23.41 17.20
N TYR A 74 -11.36 -22.96 16.71
CA TYR A 74 -12.66 -23.19 17.36
C TYR A 74 -13.38 -24.45 16.87
N GLY A 75 -12.75 -25.27 16.03
CA GLY A 75 -13.30 -26.54 15.57
C GLY A 75 -14.36 -26.41 14.47
N PHE A 76 -14.38 -25.30 13.72
CA PHE A 76 -15.15 -25.22 12.49
C PHE A 76 -14.42 -26.04 11.42
N ASP A 77 -14.85 -27.29 11.21
CA ASP A 77 -14.35 -28.15 10.13
C ASP A 77 -14.74 -27.55 8.77
N THR A 78 -13.82 -26.78 8.20
CA THR A 78 -13.91 -26.22 6.85
C THR A 78 -13.53 -27.29 5.83
N SER A 79 -14.33 -28.35 5.72
CA SER A 79 -14.30 -29.18 4.53
C SER A 79 -15.16 -28.49 3.45
N PRO A 80 -14.56 -27.93 2.38
CA PRO A 80 -15.26 -27.11 1.38
C PRO A 80 -16.37 -27.86 0.63
N GLY A 81 -16.46 -29.19 0.80
CA GLY A 81 -17.49 -30.04 0.20
C GLY A 81 -18.70 -30.36 1.09
N SER A 82 -18.67 -30.11 2.41
CA SER A 82 -19.78 -30.51 3.29
C SER A 82 -20.91 -29.48 3.28
N GLN A 83 -20.59 -28.20 3.49
CA GLN A 83 -21.61 -27.16 3.70
C GLN A 83 -22.48 -26.91 2.44
N HIS A 84 -21.92 -27.05 1.24
CA HIS A 84 -22.70 -26.90 0.00
C HIS A 84 -23.62 -28.11 -0.26
N LYS A 85 -23.17 -29.32 0.10
CA LYS A 85 -23.96 -30.56 -0.10
C LYS A 85 -25.11 -30.65 0.89
N ASP A 86 -24.93 -30.17 2.12
CA ASP A 86 -25.97 -30.15 3.14
C ASP A 86 -27.08 -29.12 2.81
N CYS A 87 -26.72 -27.98 2.20
CA CYS A 87 -27.68 -26.99 1.71
C CYS A 87 -28.56 -27.52 0.57
N ILE A 88 -27.99 -28.26 -0.39
CA ILE A 88 -28.75 -28.85 -1.52
C ILE A 88 -29.66 -29.99 -1.03
N LYS A 89 -29.25 -30.73 0.00
CA LYS A 89 -30.08 -31.80 0.58
C LYS A 89 -31.29 -31.24 1.33
N SER A 90 -31.13 -30.15 2.08
CA SER A 90 -32.22 -29.51 2.84
C SER A 90 -33.29 -28.88 1.96
N GLN A 91 -32.95 -28.49 0.73
CA GLN A 91 -33.89 -27.85 -0.20
C GLN A 91 -34.85 -28.85 -0.88
N ARG A 92 -34.59 -30.16 -0.78
CA ARG A 92 -35.50 -31.20 -1.30
C ARG A 92 -36.57 -31.63 -0.32
N THR A 93 -36.44 -31.35 0.98
CA THR A 93 -37.33 -31.93 1.99
C THR A 93 -38.29 -30.96 2.68
N THR A 94 -38.25 -29.64 2.41
CA THR A 94 -39.25 -28.73 3.01
C THR A 94 -39.45 -27.48 2.17
N SER A 95 -40.65 -27.34 1.63
CA SER A 95 -41.22 -26.15 0.98
C SER A 95 -41.62 -25.09 2.03
N SER A 96 -40.66 -24.68 2.87
CA SER A 96 -40.80 -23.53 3.76
C SER A 96 -39.55 -22.67 3.63
N SER A 97 -39.76 -21.39 3.40
CA SER A 97 -38.76 -20.33 3.31
C SER A 97 -38.10 -20.07 4.66
N GLN A 98 -37.38 -21.06 5.18
CA GLN A 98 -36.59 -20.96 6.40
C GLN A 98 -35.19 -20.49 6.02
N SER A 99 -34.78 -19.36 6.59
CA SER A 99 -33.52 -18.69 6.25
C SER A 99 -32.34 -19.57 6.71
N TYR A 100 -31.22 -19.55 5.98
CA TYR A 100 -29.97 -20.28 6.31
C TYR A 100 -29.62 -20.26 7.81
N TRP A 101 -29.82 -19.12 8.48
CA TRP A 101 -29.55 -18.91 9.90
C TRP A 101 -30.48 -19.65 10.88
N GLN A 102 -31.70 -20.01 10.48
CA GLN A 102 -32.69 -20.65 11.36
C GLN A 102 -32.51 -22.17 11.48
N PHE A 103 -31.82 -22.82 10.55
CA PHE A 103 -31.46 -24.24 10.68
C PHE A 103 -30.24 -24.42 11.60
N TYR A 104 -29.30 -23.47 11.56
CA TYR A 104 -28.08 -23.47 12.40
C TYR A 104 -28.33 -23.13 13.88
N SER A 105 -29.46 -22.48 14.21
CA SER A 105 -29.76 -22.06 15.59
C SER A 105 -30.31 -23.17 16.49
N ASN A 106 -30.67 -24.33 15.94
CA ASN A 106 -31.30 -25.42 16.70
C ASN A 106 -30.33 -26.50 17.20
N ASP A 107 -29.06 -26.45 16.80
CA ASP A 107 -28.05 -27.37 17.32
C ASP A 107 -27.30 -26.69 18.48
N GLN A 108 -27.51 -27.19 19.70
CA GLN A 108 -26.89 -26.63 20.92
C GLN A 108 -25.37 -26.82 21.00
N ASN A 109 -24.77 -27.54 20.05
CA ASN A 109 -23.34 -27.80 19.99
C ASN A 109 -22.59 -26.98 18.92
N HIS A 110 -23.24 -26.01 18.27
CA HIS A 110 -22.53 -25.19 17.28
C HIS A 110 -21.55 -24.20 17.94
N PRO A 111 -20.28 -24.18 17.48
CA PRO A 111 -19.32 -23.19 17.95
C PRO A 111 -19.81 -21.78 17.61
N ASP A 112 -19.70 -20.89 18.60
CA ASP A 112 -20.21 -19.52 18.52
C ASP A 112 -19.34 -18.67 17.58
N TYR A 113 -19.84 -18.42 16.36
CA TYR A 113 -19.13 -17.64 15.34
C TYR A 113 -18.85 -16.20 15.78
N SER A 114 -19.62 -15.66 16.73
CA SER A 114 -19.37 -14.33 17.27
C SER A 114 -18.00 -14.25 17.98
N LYS A 115 -17.53 -15.36 18.56
CA LYS A 115 -16.19 -15.45 19.18
C LYS A 115 -15.07 -15.42 18.15
N VAL A 116 -15.23 -16.12 17.03
CA VAL A 116 -14.28 -16.09 15.90
C VAL A 116 -14.10 -14.65 15.41
N GLN A 117 -15.21 -13.95 15.19
CA GLN A 117 -15.19 -12.56 14.74
C GLN A 117 -14.59 -11.61 15.79
N GLN A 118 -14.93 -11.80 17.07
CA GLN A 118 -14.38 -11.00 18.16
C GLN A 118 -12.87 -11.14 18.29
N ASP A 119 -12.35 -12.37 18.25
CA ASP A 119 -10.92 -12.63 18.35
C ASP A 119 -10.16 -12.16 17.10
N ALA A 120 -10.73 -12.38 15.91
CA ALA A 120 -10.17 -11.83 14.67
C ALA A 120 -10.10 -10.30 14.68
N ALA A 121 -11.13 -9.62 15.19
CA ALA A 121 -11.15 -8.16 15.32
C ALA A 121 -10.12 -7.65 16.35
N SER A 122 -9.99 -8.35 17.49
CA SER A 122 -8.96 -8.07 18.49
C SER A 122 -7.55 -8.22 17.90
N PHE A 123 -7.34 -9.29 17.13
CA PHE A 123 -6.09 -9.53 16.42
C PHE A 123 -5.78 -8.42 15.41
N HIS A 124 -6.74 -8.03 14.57
CA HIS A 124 -6.58 -6.94 13.60
C HIS A 124 -6.19 -5.62 14.27
N THR A 125 -6.77 -5.33 15.42
CA THR A 125 -6.44 -4.14 16.21
C THR A 125 -4.99 -4.18 16.67
N LYS A 126 -4.54 -5.30 17.25
CA LYS A 126 -3.14 -5.49 17.68
C LYS A 126 -2.17 -5.42 16.50
N ASN A 127 -2.48 -6.09 15.40
CA ASN A 127 -1.68 -6.09 14.18
C ASN A 127 -1.55 -4.68 13.59
N SER A 128 -2.60 -3.87 13.65
CA SER A 128 -2.59 -2.48 13.20
C SER A 128 -1.72 -1.60 14.08
N LEU A 129 -1.77 -1.76 15.41
CA LEU A 129 -0.95 -0.97 16.35
C LEU A 129 0.54 -1.31 16.23
N VAL A 130 0.87 -2.61 16.23
CA VAL A 130 2.24 -3.11 16.02
C VAL A 130 2.75 -2.72 14.63
N GLY A 131 1.84 -2.61 13.67
CA GLY A 131 2.13 -2.12 12.33
C GLY A 131 2.44 -0.62 12.30
N LEU A 132 1.57 0.20 12.89
CA LEU A 132 1.57 1.64 12.72
C LEU A 132 2.69 2.34 13.51
N ILE A 133 2.94 1.94 14.75
CA ILE A 133 3.87 2.64 15.63
C ILE A 133 5.32 2.59 15.09
N PRO A 134 5.91 1.41 14.79
CA PRO A 134 7.28 1.33 14.27
C PRO A 134 7.39 1.91 12.85
N ALA A 135 6.35 1.73 12.03
CA ALA A 135 6.31 2.28 10.69
C ALA A 135 6.26 3.81 10.71
N GLY A 136 5.47 4.41 11.60
CA GLY A 136 5.39 5.85 11.79
C GLY A 136 6.71 6.45 12.21
N LEU A 137 7.41 5.81 13.17
CA LEU A 137 8.75 6.24 13.58
C LEU A 137 9.74 6.19 12.41
N THR A 138 9.78 5.07 11.69
CA THR A 138 10.66 4.90 10.52
C THR A 138 10.31 5.92 9.43
N PHE A 139 9.03 6.14 9.18
CA PHE A 139 8.52 7.10 8.21
C PHE A 139 8.95 8.52 8.53
N ILE A 140 8.85 8.95 9.79
CA ILE A 140 9.28 10.28 10.22
C ILE A 140 10.80 10.41 10.08
N LEU A 141 11.57 9.43 10.57
CA LEU A 141 13.02 9.47 10.53
C LEU A 141 13.57 9.48 9.10
N LEU A 142 13.11 8.57 8.24
CA LEU A 142 13.57 8.48 6.86
C LEU A 142 12.95 9.56 5.98
N GLY A 143 11.73 9.98 6.26
CA GLY A 143 11.06 11.07 5.57
C GLY A 143 11.76 12.40 5.81
N ALA A 144 12.11 12.73 7.06
CA ALA A 144 12.83 13.95 7.39
C ALA A 144 14.26 13.97 6.80
N ASN A 145 14.89 12.81 6.64
CA ASN A 145 16.24 12.67 6.09
C ASN A 145 16.27 12.24 4.61
N CYS A 146 15.13 12.29 3.91
CA CYS A 146 15.04 11.77 2.54
C CYS A 146 15.90 12.54 1.55
N ASP A 147 16.13 13.83 1.81
CA ASP A 147 17.00 14.69 0.99
C ASP A 147 18.48 14.30 1.10
N HIS A 148 18.92 13.75 2.23
CA HIS A 148 20.30 13.32 2.45
C HIS A 148 20.55 11.85 2.05
N ILE A 149 19.60 10.96 2.36
CA ILE A 149 19.69 9.52 2.07
C ILE A 149 19.43 9.24 0.58
N GLY A 150 18.75 10.17 -0.10
CA GLY A 150 18.32 10.03 -1.48
C GLY A 150 16.98 9.30 -1.60
N ARG A 151 16.39 9.34 -2.80
CA ARG A 151 15.00 8.89 -3.02
C ARG A 151 14.83 7.40 -3.29
N ARG A 152 15.90 6.71 -3.73
CA ARG A 152 15.86 5.27 -4.03
C ARG A 152 15.69 4.40 -2.78
N PRO A 153 16.39 4.66 -1.66
CA PRO A 153 16.22 3.86 -0.44
C PRO A 153 14.80 3.90 0.14
N LEU A 154 14.05 4.99 -0.04
CA LEU A 154 12.66 5.11 0.42
C LEU A 154 11.72 4.08 -0.22
N ILE A 155 12.05 3.60 -1.43
CA ILE A 155 11.25 2.59 -2.14
C ILE A 155 11.80 1.18 -1.88
N ILE A 156 13.13 1.03 -1.87
CA ILE A 156 13.79 -0.27 -1.69
C ILE A 156 13.60 -0.82 -0.28
N LEU A 157 13.66 0.03 0.74
CA LEU A 157 13.60 -0.42 2.13
C LEU A 157 12.25 -1.09 2.47
N PRO A 158 11.09 -0.50 2.13
CA PRO A 158 9.80 -1.17 2.32
C PRO A 158 9.63 -2.44 1.48
N LEU A 159 10.27 -2.53 0.30
CA LEU A 159 10.25 -3.76 -0.51
C LEU A 159 10.94 -4.92 0.22
N ILE A 160 12.07 -4.64 0.87
CA ILE A 160 12.77 -5.64 1.70
C ILE A 160 11.87 -6.06 2.87
N GLY A 161 11.22 -5.12 3.55
CA GLY A 161 10.23 -5.40 4.59
C GLY A 161 9.12 -6.33 4.10
N LYS A 162 8.57 -6.08 2.91
CA LYS A 162 7.53 -6.92 2.30
C LYS A 162 8.01 -8.31 1.95
N ILE A 163 9.23 -8.47 1.46
CA ILE A 163 9.81 -9.80 1.19
C ILE A 163 9.92 -10.60 2.51
N ILE A 164 10.39 -9.95 3.59
CA ILE A 164 10.47 -10.57 4.91
C ILE A 164 9.08 -10.95 5.41
N TRP A 165 8.08 -10.06 5.24
CA TRP A 165 6.69 -10.29 5.62
C TRP A 165 6.11 -11.53 4.94
N TYR A 166 6.15 -11.59 3.61
CA TYR A 166 5.57 -12.71 2.87
C TYR A 166 6.32 -14.02 3.13
N SER A 167 7.65 -13.96 3.26
CA SER A 167 8.46 -15.15 3.62
C SER A 167 8.07 -15.67 5.00
N SER A 168 7.89 -14.77 5.97
CA SER A 168 7.47 -15.13 7.33
C SER A 168 6.04 -15.69 7.34
N MET A 169 5.11 -15.07 6.60
CA MET A 169 3.75 -15.58 6.46
C MET A 169 3.72 -16.99 5.86
N LEU A 170 4.51 -17.25 4.81
CA LEU A 170 4.58 -18.57 4.19
C LEU A 170 5.08 -19.63 5.18
N ILE A 171 6.09 -19.30 6.00
CA ILE A 171 6.59 -20.19 7.05
C ILE A 171 5.52 -20.44 8.13
N ILE A 172 4.81 -19.39 8.55
CA ILE A 172 3.75 -19.47 9.57
C ILE A 172 2.60 -20.37 9.09
N VAL A 173 2.16 -20.18 7.85
CA VAL A 173 1.12 -21.00 7.23
C VAL A 173 1.57 -22.46 7.12
N HIS A 174 2.82 -22.72 6.73
CA HIS A 174 3.30 -24.08 6.52
C HIS A 174 3.55 -24.85 7.82
N ARG A 175 3.84 -24.15 8.93
CA ARG A 175 4.15 -24.75 10.24
C ARG A 175 2.99 -24.65 11.24
N ASP A 176 1.84 -24.10 10.83
CA ASP A 176 0.69 -23.77 11.71
C ASP A 176 1.15 -23.07 13.02
N LEU A 177 1.99 -22.04 12.88
CA LEU A 177 2.56 -21.29 14.01
C LEU A 177 1.52 -20.37 14.69
N SER A 178 1.75 -20.04 15.97
CA SER A 178 0.84 -19.20 16.77
C SER A 178 0.76 -17.74 16.31
N ASP A 179 -0.36 -17.09 16.63
CA ASP A 179 -0.67 -15.66 16.34
C ASP A 179 0.46 -14.68 16.71
N THR A 180 1.23 -14.98 17.75
CA THR A 180 2.36 -14.16 18.20
C THR A 180 3.47 -14.03 17.14
N TRP A 181 3.69 -15.07 16.34
CA TRP A 181 4.67 -15.04 15.24
C TRP A 181 4.22 -14.10 14.13
N ILE A 182 2.92 -14.04 13.85
CA ILE A 182 2.34 -13.11 12.87
C ILE A 182 2.60 -11.65 13.31
N LEU A 183 2.35 -11.35 14.59
CA LEU A 183 2.63 -10.02 15.15
C LEU A 183 4.12 -9.68 15.10
N SER A 184 5.00 -10.65 15.37
CA SER A 184 6.45 -10.43 15.27
C SER A 184 6.91 -10.13 13.84
N ALA A 185 6.39 -10.87 12.86
CA ALA A 185 6.65 -10.62 11.44
C ALA A 185 6.15 -9.23 11.03
N ARG A 186 5.02 -8.79 11.60
CA ARG A 186 4.45 -7.47 11.30
C ARG A 186 5.31 -6.36 11.88
N ALA A 187 5.80 -6.54 13.10
CA ALA A 187 6.72 -5.60 13.73
C ALA A 187 7.99 -5.43 12.88
N LEU A 188 8.55 -6.54 12.38
CA LEU A 188 9.72 -6.52 11.51
C LEU A 188 9.46 -5.76 10.21
N ASP A 189 8.39 -6.08 9.47
CA ASP A 189 7.99 -5.34 8.26
C ASP A 189 7.84 -3.84 8.50
N SER A 190 7.26 -3.47 9.65
CA SER A 190 7.02 -2.08 9.99
C SER A 190 8.28 -1.27 10.30
N ILE A 191 9.34 -1.90 10.82
CA ILE A 191 10.64 -1.24 11.00
C ILE A 191 11.26 -0.81 9.65
N PHE A 192 10.85 -1.44 8.54
CA PHE A 192 11.29 -1.07 7.19
C PHE A 192 10.44 0.03 6.53
N GLY A 193 9.48 0.63 7.25
CA GLY A 193 8.74 1.82 6.81
C GLY A 193 7.34 1.57 6.22
N SER A 194 6.95 0.30 6.05
CA SER A 194 5.63 -0.11 5.55
C SER A 194 5.20 0.59 4.24
N GLY A 195 3.91 0.53 3.90
CA GLY A 195 3.37 1.19 2.70
C GLY A 195 3.39 2.73 2.72
N GLY A 196 3.44 3.35 3.89
CA GLY A 196 3.55 4.81 4.01
C GLY A 196 4.83 5.34 3.37
N LEU A 197 5.96 4.69 3.63
CA LEU A 197 7.26 5.13 3.11
C LEU A 197 7.37 4.98 1.59
N ILE A 198 6.72 3.96 1.00
CA ILE A 198 6.62 3.83 -0.45
C ILE A 198 5.87 5.01 -1.05
N MET A 199 4.76 5.42 -0.44
CA MET A 199 4.00 6.56 -0.93
C MET A 199 4.81 7.84 -0.89
N LEU A 200 5.50 8.10 0.22
CA LEU A 200 6.40 9.25 0.31
C LEU A 200 7.52 9.19 -0.72
N GLY A 201 8.16 8.03 -0.88
CA GLY A 201 9.20 7.80 -1.88
C GLY A 201 8.69 8.00 -3.31
N ALA A 202 7.48 7.55 -3.62
CA ALA A 202 6.84 7.70 -4.93
C ALA A 202 6.58 9.18 -5.25
N LEU A 203 5.96 9.91 -4.32
CA LEU A 203 5.68 11.33 -4.49
C LEU A 203 6.96 12.15 -4.61
N ALA A 204 7.94 11.87 -3.75
CA ALA A 204 9.26 12.45 -3.87
C ALA A 204 9.84 12.12 -5.27
N TYR A 205 9.88 10.87 -5.70
CA TYR A 205 10.44 10.50 -7.00
C TYR A 205 9.77 11.22 -8.19
N VAL A 206 8.44 11.38 -8.17
CA VAL A 206 7.69 12.09 -9.22
C VAL A 206 8.07 13.58 -9.25
N THR A 207 8.22 14.22 -8.09
CA THR A 207 8.62 15.64 -8.05
C THR A 207 10.03 15.90 -8.58
N ASP A 208 10.92 14.90 -8.52
CA ASP A 208 12.27 14.96 -9.10
C ASP A 208 12.28 14.79 -10.62
N CYS A 209 11.37 13.98 -11.15
CA CYS A 209 11.30 13.70 -12.58
C CYS A 209 10.46 14.73 -13.37
N THR A 210 9.93 15.76 -12.70
CA THR A 210 8.95 16.70 -13.28
C THR A 210 9.42 18.15 -13.19
N ASN A 211 9.26 18.88 -14.29
CA ASN A 211 9.54 20.32 -14.35
C ASN A 211 8.50 21.11 -13.56
N THR A 212 8.88 22.28 -13.02
CA THR A 212 8.04 23.13 -12.16
C THR A 212 6.67 23.46 -12.76
N SER A 213 6.58 23.61 -14.08
CA SER A 213 5.32 23.91 -14.79
C SER A 213 4.35 22.71 -14.86
N ASN A 214 4.87 21.48 -14.94
CA ASN A 214 4.06 20.25 -15.10
C ASN A 214 3.92 19.44 -13.80
N ARG A 215 4.65 19.79 -12.75
CA ARG A 215 4.66 19.11 -11.44
C ARG A 215 3.27 18.86 -10.85
N PRO A 216 2.34 19.84 -10.76
CA PRO A 216 1.04 19.60 -10.14
C PRO A 216 0.20 18.59 -10.92
N ARG A 217 0.27 18.61 -12.26
CA ARG A 217 -0.45 17.65 -13.12
C ARG A 217 0.09 16.23 -12.96
N ALA A 218 1.42 16.08 -12.95
CA ALA A 218 2.05 14.77 -12.79
C ALA A 218 1.80 14.19 -11.40
N PHE A 219 1.84 15.03 -10.35
CA PHE A 219 1.48 14.63 -8.99
C PHE A 219 0.05 14.10 -8.92
N LEU A 220 -0.93 14.88 -9.40
CA LEU A 220 -2.35 14.54 -9.34
C LEU A 220 -2.68 13.30 -10.17
N LEU A 221 -2.06 13.15 -11.35
CA LEU A 221 -2.22 11.96 -12.18
C LEU A 221 -1.60 10.72 -11.52
N THR A 222 -0.41 10.83 -10.93
CA THR A 222 0.22 9.71 -10.22
C THR A 222 -0.65 9.30 -9.04
N GLU A 223 -1.11 10.26 -8.23
CA GLU A 223 -1.97 10.00 -7.08
C GLU A 223 -3.27 9.29 -7.48
N ALA A 224 -3.95 9.78 -8.52
CA ALA A 224 -5.16 9.14 -9.04
C ALA A 224 -4.91 7.69 -9.48
N ILE A 225 -3.82 7.41 -10.20
CA ILE A 225 -3.51 6.06 -10.65
C ILE A 225 -3.17 5.15 -9.47
N MET A 226 -2.43 5.65 -8.48
CA MET A 226 -2.11 4.88 -7.27
C MET A 226 -3.37 4.54 -6.46
N PHE A 227 -4.35 5.45 -6.38
CA PHE A 227 -5.64 5.16 -5.76
C PHE A 227 -6.44 4.11 -6.53
N LEU A 228 -6.51 4.23 -7.85
CA LEU A 228 -7.19 3.24 -8.70
C LEU A 228 -6.54 1.84 -8.58
N ALA A 229 -5.20 1.78 -8.53
CA ALA A 229 -4.48 0.53 -8.36
C ALA A 229 -4.89 -0.23 -7.08
N ARG A 230 -5.23 0.49 -5.99
CA ARG A 230 -5.67 -0.14 -4.73
C ARG A 230 -7.06 -0.78 -4.80
N ILE A 231 -7.88 -0.38 -5.75
CA ILE A 231 -9.25 -0.90 -5.91
C ILE A 231 -9.20 -2.29 -6.56
N ILE A 232 -8.21 -2.54 -7.42
CA ILE A 232 -8.11 -3.78 -8.20
C ILE A 232 -8.11 -5.05 -7.32
N PRO A 233 -7.31 -5.17 -6.24
CA PRO A 233 -7.31 -6.39 -5.42
C PRO A 233 -8.62 -6.61 -4.67
N VAL A 234 -9.31 -5.53 -4.28
CA VAL A 234 -10.62 -5.60 -3.61
C VAL A 234 -11.68 -6.19 -4.55
N LEU A 235 -11.64 -5.80 -5.82
CA LEU A 235 -12.53 -6.38 -6.84
C LEU A 235 -12.13 -7.82 -7.17
N ALA A 236 -10.84 -8.08 -7.31
CA ALA A 236 -10.31 -9.41 -7.64
C ALA A 236 -10.70 -10.45 -6.57
N ILE A 237 -10.58 -10.12 -5.28
CA ILE A 237 -10.98 -11.03 -4.21
C ILE A 237 -12.49 -11.28 -4.22
N GLY A 238 -13.30 -10.24 -4.49
CA GLY A 238 -14.75 -10.37 -4.60
C GLY A 238 -15.20 -11.27 -5.76
N ILE A 239 -14.47 -11.25 -6.88
CA ILE A 239 -14.70 -12.17 -8.00
C ILE A 239 -14.24 -13.59 -7.64
N TRP A 240 -13.13 -13.73 -6.93
CA TRP A 240 -12.59 -15.04 -6.53
C TRP A 240 -13.46 -15.76 -5.48
N LEU A 241 -14.15 -15.00 -4.63
CA LEU A 241 -15.05 -15.50 -3.58
C LEU A 241 -16.44 -15.92 -4.10
N ARG A 242 -16.76 -15.66 -5.37
CA ARG A 242 -18.05 -15.99 -5.99
C ARG A 242 -17.99 -17.34 -6.72
#